data_AF-A0A822IPI4-F1
#
_entry.id   AF-A0A822IPI4-F1
#
_cell.length_a   1.000
_cell.length_b   1.000
_cell.length_c   1.000
_cell.angle_alpha   90.00
_cell.angle_beta   90.00
_cell.angle_gamma   90.00
#
_symmetry.space_group_name_H-M   'P 1'
#
loop_
_entity.id
_entity.type
_entity.pdbx_description
1 polymer ?
#
loop_
_entity_poly.entity_id
_entity_poly.type
_entity_poly.pdbx_seq_one_letter_code
_entity_poly.pdbx_strand_id
1 'polypeptide(L)'
;MKSKRYITSIVILSALFVVAGSNVASAHCDTMDGPVVKAARDALESGNVNLVLVWVQEKDANEIIATFNKTRDVRQLSPEAKELADYWFFETLVRLHRAGEGAPYTGLKPAGSEQSPAVPAADKALEDEKLNPLLKFLTDAIENGTTEQYNGVIERKNYDINDIEAGRDYVRHYVEYVHYVEWLYENATETSEGHY
;
A
#
# COMPACT_ATOMS: atom_id res chain seq x y z
N MET A 1 45.17 -6.87 -47.85
CA MET A 1 44.87 -7.18 -46.43
C MET A 1 43.65 -6.37 -46.00
N LYS A 2 42.54 -7.04 -45.67
CA LYS A 2 41.24 -6.41 -45.34
C LYS A 2 41.25 -6.00 -43.85
N SER A 3 41.12 -4.70 -43.56
CA SER A 3 40.93 -4.18 -42.20
C SER A 3 39.49 -4.44 -41.73
N LYS A 4 39.31 -5.28 -40.71
CA LYS A 4 38.01 -5.46 -40.04
C LYS A 4 37.78 -4.28 -39.09
N ARG A 5 36.72 -3.52 -39.38
CA ARG A 5 36.13 -2.52 -38.49
C ARG A 5 35.32 -3.27 -37.43
N TYR A 6 35.68 -3.13 -36.16
CA TYR A 6 34.86 -3.60 -35.05
C TYR A 6 33.84 -2.50 -34.73
N ILE A 7 32.62 -2.69 -35.22
CA ILE A 7 31.44 -1.96 -34.73
C ILE A 7 31.01 -2.73 -33.49
N THR A 8 31.44 -2.27 -32.32
CA THR A 8 30.96 -2.81 -31.04
C THR A 8 29.58 -2.22 -30.80
N SER A 9 28.55 -2.96 -31.19
CA SER A 9 27.17 -2.68 -30.83
C SER A 9 27.02 -2.75 -29.31
N ILE A 10 26.86 -1.61 -28.66
CA ILE A 10 26.49 -1.54 -27.25
C ILE A 10 25.01 -1.88 -27.17
N VAL A 11 24.72 -3.10 -26.72
CA VAL A 11 23.37 -3.53 -26.35
C VAL A 11 23.03 -2.83 -25.04
N ILE A 12 22.14 -1.84 -25.10
CA ILE A 12 21.53 -1.23 -23.92
C ILE A 12 20.57 -2.27 -23.34
N LEU A 13 21.00 -2.93 -22.26
CA LEU A 13 20.13 -3.82 -21.50
C LEU A 13 19.24 -2.93 -20.62
N SER A 14 18.07 -2.56 -21.15
CA SER A 14 17.02 -1.92 -20.37
C SER A 14 16.53 -2.90 -19.31
N ALA A 15 16.90 -2.68 -18.05
CA ALA A 15 16.29 -3.37 -16.92
C ALA A 15 14.83 -2.91 -16.84
N LEU A 16 13.90 -3.81 -17.18
CA LEU A 16 12.49 -3.65 -16.86
C LEU A 16 12.36 -3.62 -15.33
N PHE A 17 12.24 -2.43 -14.75
CA PHE A 17 11.68 -2.29 -13.42
C PHE A 17 10.19 -2.67 -13.52
N VAL A 18 9.88 -3.90 -13.12
CA VAL A 18 8.50 -4.27 -12.81
C VAL A 18 8.16 -3.51 -11.54
N VAL A 19 7.42 -2.41 -11.70
CA VAL A 19 6.77 -1.71 -10.58
C VAL A 19 5.73 -2.68 -10.00
N ALA A 20 6.14 -3.43 -8.99
CA ALA A 20 5.21 -4.19 -8.15
C ALA A 20 4.45 -3.16 -7.31
N GLY A 21 3.25 -2.80 -7.76
CA GLY A 21 2.37 -1.88 -7.06
C GLY A 21 2.10 -2.30 -5.62
N SER A 22 1.92 -1.29 -4.77
CA SER A 22 1.75 -1.28 -3.32
C SER A 22 0.62 -2.20 -2.81
N ASN A 23 0.87 -3.51 -2.73
CA ASN A 23 -0.09 -4.49 -2.18
C ASN A 23 -0.38 -4.32 -0.68
N VAL A 24 0.40 -3.51 0.03
CA VAL A 24 0.36 -3.46 1.50
C VAL A 24 -0.65 -2.46 2.04
N ALA A 25 -0.82 -1.30 1.40
CA ALA A 25 -1.90 -0.36 1.75
C ALA A 25 -3.28 -0.98 1.43
N SER A 26 -3.33 -1.79 0.36
CA SER A 26 -4.49 -2.60 -0.02
C SER A 26 -4.97 -3.54 1.08
N ALA A 27 -4.08 -4.07 1.92
CA ALA A 27 -4.44 -5.04 2.94
C ALA A 27 -5.20 -4.40 4.11
N HIS A 28 -5.03 -3.11 4.37
CA HIS A 28 -5.61 -2.49 5.56
C HIS A 28 -7.15 -2.40 5.48
N CYS A 29 -7.69 -2.05 4.32
CA CYS A 29 -9.14 -1.88 4.13
C CYS A 29 -9.89 -3.21 3.99
N ASP A 30 -9.19 -4.33 3.73
CA ASP A 30 -9.80 -5.65 3.52
C ASP A 30 -9.48 -6.69 4.61
N THR A 31 -8.93 -6.27 5.77
CA THR A 31 -8.73 -7.16 6.92
C THR A 31 -9.88 -7.16 7.92
N MET A 32 -10.00 -8.27 8.66
CA MET A 32 -10.95 -8.42 9.78
C MET A 32 -10.76 -7.40 10.91
N ASP A 33 -9.56 -6.87 11.09
CA ASP A 33 -9.23 -5.81 12.05
C ASP A 33 -9.13 -4.42 11.41
N GLY A 34 -9.39 -4.32 10.10
CA GLY A 34 -9.36 -3.08 9.34
C GLY A 34 -10.54 -2.14 9.64
N PRO A 35 -10.44 -0.88 9.23
CA PRO A 35 -11.38 0.18 9.59
C PRO A 35 -12.76 -0.04 8.97
N VAL A 36 -12.83 -0.61 7.77
CA VAL A 36 -14.08 -0.95 7.08
C VAL A 36 -14.88 -1.99 7.88
N VAL A 37 -14.22 -3.04 8.38
CA VAL A 37 -14.86 -4.08 9.19
C VAL A 37 -15.21 -3.55 10.59
N LYS A 38 -14.36 -2.70 11.18
CA LYS A 38 -14.68 -2.00 12.43
C LYS A 38 -15.97 -1.18 12.30
N ALA A 39 -16.09 -0.36 11.25
CA ALA A 39 -17.30 0.41 10.97
C ALA A 39 -18.53 -0.48 10.76
N ALA A 40 -18.36 -1.64 10.10
CA ALA A 40 -19.44 -2.61 9.93
C ALA A 40 -19.92 -3.22 11.26
N ARG A 41 -19.01 -3.55 12.17
CA ARG A 41 -19.37 -4.02 13.52
C ARG A 41 -20.16 -2.95 14.25
N ASP A 42 -19.65 -1.73 14.29
CA ASP A 42 -20.29 -0.59 14.96
C ASP A 42 -21.69 -0.31 14.37
N ALA A 43 -21.83 -0.39 13.04
CA ALA A 43 -23.12 -0.25 12.36
C ALA A 43 -24.11 -1.34 12.78
N LEU A 44 -23.67 -2.60 12.80
CA LEU A 44 -24.52 -3.72 13.16
C LEU A 44 -24.93 -3.70 14.64
N GLU A 45 -24.01 -3.31 15.54
CA GLU A 45 -24.27 -3.19 16.98
C GLU A 45 -25.20 -2.02 17.30
N SER A 46 -24.97 -0.86 16.70
CA SER A 46 -25.82 0.33 16.91
C SER A 46 -27.13 0.30 16.12
N GLY A 47 -27.21 -0.55 15.08
CA GLY A 47 -28.32 -0.56 14.13
C GLY A 47 -28.31 0.63 13.16
N ASN A 48 -27.20 1.37 13.05
CA ASN A 48 -27.07 2.56 12.21
C ASN A 48 -26.26 2.29 10.94
N VAL A 49 -26.95 2.11 9.81
CA VAL A 49 -26.31 1.86 8.50
C VAL A 49 -25.44 3.02 8.01
N ASN A 50 -25.67 4.25 8.47
CA ASN A 50 -24.91 5.40 7.99
C ASN A 50 -23.41 5.31 8.30
N LEU A 51 -23.01 4.52 9.32
CA LEU A 51 -21.61 4.28 9.65
C LEU A 51 -20.84 3.55 8.55
N VAL A 52 -21.52 2.79 7.69
CA VAL A 52 -20.90 2.06 6.57
C VAL A 52 -21.11 2.71 5.21
N LEU A 53 -22.15 3.54 5.05
CA LEU A 53 -22.44 4.18 3.76
C LEU A 53 -21.34 5.15 3.32
N VAL A 54 -20.57 5.70 4.27
CA VAL A 54 -19.42 6.57 3.98
C VAL A 54 -18.22 5.83 3.38
N TRP A 55 -18.23 4.49 3.39
CA TRP A 55 -17.15 3.65 2.89
C TRP A 55 -17.39 3.10 1.48
N VAL A 56 -18.52 3.43 0.84
CA VAL A 56 -18.85 2.94 -0.51
C VAL A 56 -19.27 4.08 -1.42
N GLN A 57 -19.23 3.84 -2.73
CA GLN A 57 -19.75 4.78 -3.71
C GLN A 57 -21.28 4.90 -3.59
N GLU A 58 -21.81 6.07 -3.96
CA GLU A 58 -23.25 6.34 -3.91
C GLU A 58 -24.08 5.28 -4.66
N LYS A 59 -23.56 4.79 -5.79
CA LYS A 59 -24.21 3.75 -6.61
C LYS A 59 -24.42 2.43 -5.86
N ASP A 60 -23.57 2.14 -4.87
CA ASP A 60 -23.54 0.89 -4.12
C ASP A 60 -24.33 0.99 -2.80
N ALA A 61 -24.78 2.19 -2.41
CA ALA A 61 -25.46 2.46 -1.15
C ALA A 61 -26.72 1.60 -0.95
N ASN A 62 -27.53 1.42 -2.00
CA ASN A 62 -28.75 0.61 -1.92
C ASN A 62 -28.47 -0.88 -1.66
N GLU A 63 -27.37 -1.42 -2.22
CA GLU A 63 -26.95 -2.80 -1.96
C GLU A 63 -26.53 -2.97 -0.50
N ILE A 64 -25.77 -1.99 0.04
CA ILE A 64 -25.38 -1.99 1.45
C ILE A 64 -26.58 -1.92 2.38
N ILE A 65 -27.56 -1.04 2.12
CA ILE A 65 -28.77 -0.92 2.95
C ILE A 65 -29.55 -2.24 2.96
N ALA A 66 -29.75 -2.86 1.80
CA ALA A 66 -30.48 -4.12 1.69
C ALA A 66 -29.74 -5.25 2.44
N THR A 67 -28.42 -5.35 2.25
CA THR A 67 -27.57 -6.36 2.90
C THR A 67 -27.56 -6.15 4.42
N PHE A 68 -27.42 -4.90 4.89
CA PHE A 68 -27.43 -4.54 6.30
C PHE A 68 -28.74 -4.97 7.00
N ASN A 69 -29.89 -4.65 6.40
CA ASN A 69 -31.19 -5.02 6.96
C ASN A 69 -31.34 -6.55 7.06
N LYS A 70 -30.97 -7.26 5.98
CA LYS A 70 -31.02 -8.74 5.97
C LYS A 70 -30.08 -9.35 7.02
N THR A 71 -28.87 -8.82 7.17
CA THR A 71 -27.93 -9.25 8.22
C THR A 71 -28.52 -9.03 9.60
N ARG A 72 -29.15 -7.88 9.86
CA ARG A 72 -29.80 -7.60 11.14
C ARG A 72 -30.93 -8.55 11.47
N ASP A 73 -31.70 -8.99 10.49
CA ASP A 73 -32.78 -9.97 10.70
C ASP A 73 -32.21 -11.35 11.03
N VAL A 74 -31.23 -11.81 10.25
CA VAL A 74 -30.64 -13.16 10.41
C VAL A 74 -29.79 -13.27 11.68
N ARG A 75 -29.03 -12.24 12.03
CA ARG A 75 -28.08 -12.28 13.16
C ARG A 75 -28.74 -12.43 14.52
N GLN A 76 -30.06 -12.23 14.60
CA GLN A 76 -30.84 -12.38 15.84
C GLN A 76 -31.32 -13.82 16.08
N LEU A 77 -31.17 -14.71 15.10
CA LEU A 77 -31.74 -16.07 15.15
C LEU A 77 -30.95 -17.02 16.06
N SER A 78 -29.62 -16.96 16.03
CA SER A 78 -28.72 -17.72 16.91
C SER A 78 -27.31 -17.11 16.91
N PRO A 79 -26.43 -17.50 17.86
CA PRO A 79 -25.02 -17.10 17.83
C PRO A 79 -24.30 -17.48 16.52
N GLU A 80 -24.56 -18.67 15.98
CA GLU A 80 -23.97 -19.15 14.73
C GLU A 80 -24.52 -18.37 13.52
N ALA A 81 -25.83 -18.06 13.54
CA ALA A 81 -26.44 -17.22 12.51
C ALA A 81 -25.87 -15.79 12.55
N LYS A 82 -25.58 -15.26 13.75
CA LYS A 82 -24.89 -13.98 13.93
C LYS A 82 -23.51 -13.99 13.29
N GLU A 83 -22.69 -15.00 13.59
CA GLU A 83 -21.35 -15.11 13.03
C GLU A 83 -21.37 -15.13 11.50
N LEU A 84 -22.21 -15.97 10.90
CA LEU A 84 -22.33 -16.09 9.46
C LEU A 84 -22.88 -14.82 8.80
N ALA A 85 -23.92 -14.22 9.37
CA ALA A 85 -24.55 -13.03 8.81
C ALA A 85 -23.65 -11.79 8.90
N ASP A 86 -22.92 -11.64 10.01
CA ASP A 86 -21.94 -10.57 10.20
C ASP A 86 -20.78 -10.75 9.21
N TYR A 87 -20.22 -11.94 9.08
CA TYR A 87 -19.12 -12.22 8.15
C TYR A 87 -19.52 -11.95 6.69
N TRP A 88 -20.70 -12.41 6.28
CA TRP A 88 -21.26 -12.11 4.95
C TRP A 88 -21.41 -10.60 4.68
N PHE A 89 -21.82 -9.84 5.69
CA PHE A 89 -21.90 -8.38 5.59
C PHE A 89 -20.53 -7.74 5.44
N PHE A 90 -19.53 -8.20 6.21
CA PHE A 90 -18.16 -7.71 6.11
C PHE A 90 -17.56 -7.95 4.73
N GLU A 91 -17.69 -9.16 4.19
CA GLU A 91 -17.23 -9.47 2.83
C GLU A 91 -17.91 -8.61 1.77
N THR A 92 -19.22 -8.38 1.91
CA THR A 92 -19.99 -7.55 0.97
C THR A 92 -19.53 -6.10 1.01
N LEU A 93 -19.39 -5.52 2.20
CA LEU A 93 -18.93 -4.14 2.37
C LEU A 93 -17.51 -3.95 1.85
N VAL A 94 -16.59 -4.83 2.23
CA VAL A 94 -15.20 -4.78 1.77
C VAL A 94 -15.13 -4.92 0.27
N ARG A 95 -15.86 -5.87 -0.34
CA ARG A 95 -15.87 -6.03 -1.80
C ARG A 95 -16.31 -4.75 -2.51
N LEU A 96 -17.37 -4.09 -2.04
CA LEU A 96 -17.88 -2.85 -2.65
C LEU A 96 -16.95 -1.66 -2.42
N HIS A 97 -16.38 -1.53 -1.22
CA HIS A 97 -15.37 -0.53 -0.90
C HIS A 97 -14.16 -0.65 -1.83
N ARG A 98 -13.57 -1.85 -1.94
CA ARG A 98 -12.42 -2.14 -2.82
C ARG A 98 -12.73 -1.84 -4.28
N ALA A 99 -13.94 -2.18 -4.74
CA ALA A 99 -14.39 -1.85 -6.09
C ALA A 99 -14.47 -0.33 -6.33
N GLY A 100 -14.84 0.45 -5.32
CA GLY A 100 -14.83 1.91 -5.35
C GLY A 100 -13.43 2.50 -5.51
N GLU A 101 -12.45 1.90 -4.82
CA GLU A 101 -11.02 2.23 -4.97
C GLU A 101 -10.41 1.76 -6.31
N GLY A 102 -11.20 1.13 -7.19
CA GLY A 102 -10.72 0.54 -8.44
C GLY A 102 -9.88 -0.73 -8.25
N ALA A 103 -9.94 -1.34 -7.06
CA ALA A 103 -9.10 -2.45 -6.68
C ALA A 103 -9.86 -3.80 -6.65
N PRO A 104 -9.20 -4.92 -6.98
CA PRO A 104 -9.84 -6.22 -6.96
C PRO A 104 -10.11 -6.68 -5.52
N TYR A 105 -11.26 -7.31 -5.32
CA TYR A 105 -11.55 -8.03 -4.09
C TYR A 105 -10.89 -9.41 -4.12
N THR A 106 -10.01 -9.68 -3.16
CA THR A 106 -9.25 -10.94 -3.06
C THR A 106 -9.57 -11.75 -1.80
N GLY A 107 -10.78 -11.55 -1.26
CA GLY A 107 -11.23 -12.14 -0.01
C GLY A 107 -10.94 -11.26 1.21
N LEU A 108 -11.70 -11.48 2.27
CA LEU A 108 -11.52 -10.82 3.57
C LEU A 108 -10.33 -11.43 4.30
N LYS A 109 -9.31 -10.62 4.59
CA LYS A 109 -8.05 -11.08 5.18
C LYS A 109 -8.22 -11.32 6.68
N PRO A 110 -7.51 -12.33 7.25
CA PRO A 110 -7.56 -12.57 8.69
C PRO A 110 -7.01 -11.37 9.48
N ALA A 111 -7.45 -11.23 10.73
CA ALA A 111 -6.90 -10.23 11.64
C ALA A 111 -5.40 -10.48 11.85
N GLY A 112 -4.61 -9.42 11.98
CA GLY A 112 -3.16 -9.50 12.11
C GLY A 112 -2.43 -9.86 10.81
N SER A 113 -3.07 -9.72 9.65
CA SER A 113 -2.36 -9.81 8.37
C SER A 113 -1.26 -8.74 8.31
N GLU A 114 -0.13 -9.07 7.65
CA GLU A 114 1.01 -8.16 7.58
C GLU A 114 0.64 -6.82 6.93
N GLN A 115 0.84 -5.73 7.67
CA GLN A 115 0.68 -4.37 7.21
C GLN A 115 2.03 -3.65 7.32
N SER A 116 2.27 -2.70 6.42
CA SER A 116 3.39 -1.78 6.54
C SER A 116 3.25 -1.07 7.87
N PRO A 117 4.32 -0.92 8.68
CA PRO A 117 4.25 -0.21 9.96
C PRO A 117 3.81 1.26 9.80
N ALA A 118 3.88 1.82 8.58
CA ALA A 118 3.35 3.14 8.26
C ALA A 118 1.82 3.24 8.41
N VAL A 119 1.09 2.14 8.16
CA VAL A 119 -0.38 2.12 8.25
C VAL A 119 -0.87 2.33 9.68
N PRO A 120 -0.52 1.47 10.67
CA PRO A 120 -0.94 1.70 12.05
C PRO A 120 -0.36 3.00 12.63
N ALA A 121 0.80 3.46 12.16
CA ALA A 121 1.33 4.78 12.54
C ALA A 121 0.43 5.93 12.04
N ALA A 122 -0.12 5.82 10.83
CA ALA A 122 -1.05 6.79 10.26
C ALA A 122 -2.40 6.78 10.99
N ASP A 123 -2.98 5.60 11.23
CA ASP A 123 -4.23 5.47 11.99
C ASP A 123 -4.09 6.08 13.38
N LYS A 124 -2.98 5.78 14.07
CA LYS A 124 -2.70 6.34 15.40
C LYS A 124 -2.59 7.86 15.38
N ALA A 125 -2.00 8.43 14.33
CA ALA A 125 -1.90 9.89 14.20
C ALA A 125 -3.28 10.55 14.07
N LEU A 126 -4.21 9.90 13.37
CA LEU A 126 -5.60 10.34 13.26
C LEU A 126 -6.36 10.15 14.59
N GLU A 127 -6.23 8.98 15.22
CA GLU A 127 -6.89 8.66 16.49
C GLU A 127 -6.44 9.60 17.63
N ASP A 128 -5.13 9.87 17.73
CA ASP A 128 -4.57 10.74 18.75
C ASP A 128 -4.65 12.23 18.38
N GLU A 129 -5.10 12.56 17.16
CA GLU A 129 -5.05 13.90 16.55
C GLU A 129 -3.65 14.54 16.64
N LYS A 130 -2.60 13.73 16.45
CA LYS A 130 -1.19 14.12 16.62
C LYS A 130 -0.35 13.68 15.43
N LEU A 131 0.02 14.67 14.60
CA LEU A 131 0.84 14.46 13.42
C LEU A 131 2.33 14.21 13.73
N ASN A 132 2.89 14.85 14.77
CA ASN A 132 4.34 14.85 15.00
C ASN A 132 4.99 13.47 15.15
N PRO A 133 4.40 12.48 15.87
CA PRO A 133 4.96 11.14 15.94
C PRO A 133 5.05 10.44 14.58
N LEU A 134 4.04 10.60 13.73
CA LEU A 134 4.03 10.07 12.37
C LEU A 134 5.10 10.73 11.50
N LEU A 135 5.22 12.06 11.56
CA LEU A 135 6.28 12.78 10.83
C LEU A 135 7.66 12.27 11.22
N LYS A 136 7.92 12.13 12.53
CA LYS A 136 9.19 11.59 13.02
C LYS A 136 9.45 10.18 12.49
N PHE A 137 8.45 9.30 12.59
CA PHE A 137 8.56 7.93 12.09
C PHE A 137 8.93 7.87 10.60
N LEU A 138 8.27 8.69 9.77
CA LEU A 138 8.54 8.76 8.34
C LEU A 138 9.92 9.38 8.04
N THR A 139 10.29 10.48 8.71
CA THR A 139 11.60 11.12 8.49
C THR A 139 12.75 10.23 8.92
N ASP A 140 12.62 9.51 10.04
CA ASP A 140 13.66 8.58 10.50
C ASP A 140 13.87 7.45 9.47
N ALA A 141 12.79 6.93 8.87
CA ALA A 141 12.88 5.91 7.82
C ALA A 141 13.56 6.45 6.54
N ILE A 142 13.20 7.66 6.12
CA ILE A 142 13.80 8.34 4.95
C ILE A 142 15.28 8.63 5.18
N GLU A 143 15.65 9.14 6.36
CA GLU A 143 17.03 9.47 6.72
C GLU A 143 17.91 8.22 6.70
N ASN A 144 17.44 7.13 7.33
CA ASN A 144 18.17 5.87 7.37
C ASN A 144 18.36 5.27 5.97
N GLY A 145 17.28 5.17 5.18
CA GLY A 145 17.34 4.60 3.83
C GLY A 145 18.21 5.42 2.89
N THR A 146 18.11 6.76 2.93
CA THR A 146 18.94 7.66 2.11
C THR A 146 20.42 7.55 2.51
N THR A 147 20.71 7.47 3.81
CA THR A 147 22.08 7.34 4.32
C THR A 147 22.72 6.02 3.89
N GLU A 148 21.99 4.91 3.97
CA GLU A 148 22.47 3.59 3.53
C GLU A 148 22.85 3.59 2.04
N GLN A 149 21.94 4.07 1.18
CA GLN A 149 22.17 4.15 -0.26
C GLN A 149 23.36 5.07 -0.61
N TYR A 150 23.44 6.24 0.04
CA TYR A 150 24.55 7.18 -0.15
C TYR A 150 25.90 6.56 0.22
N ASN A 151 25.99 5.87 1.35
CA ASN A 151 27.23 5.22 1.79
C ASN A 151 27.65 4.14 0.80
N GLY A 152 26.71 3.34 0.28
CA GLY A 152 26.97 2.36 -0.77
C GLY A 152 27.65 2.96 -2.00
N VAL A 153 27.26 4.17 -2.40
CA VAL A 153 27.88 4.92 -3.51
C VAL A 153 29.27 5.43 -3.16
N ILE A 154 29.42 6.12 -2.01
CA ILE A 154 30.66 6.81 -1.67
C ILE A 154 31.81 5.83 -1.38
N GLU A 155 31.53 4.67 -0.79
CA GLU A 155 32.51 3.61 -0.58
C GLU A 155 33.16 3.13 -1.89
N ARG A 156 32.43 3.21 -3.01
CA ARG A 156 32.86 2.72 -4.33
C ARG A 156 33.35 3.83 -5.26
N LYS A 157 33.22 5.09 -4.85
CA LYS A 157 33.50 6.27 -5.71
C LYS A 157 34.95 6.35 -6.19
N ASN A 158 35.89 5.89 -5.39
CA ASN A 158 37.33 6.00 -5.66
C ASN A 158 37.90 4.71 -6.29
N TYR A 159 37.26 4.20 -7.34
CA TYR A 159 37.74 3.05 -8.10
C TYR A 159 38.89 3.43 -9.05
N ASP A 160 39.72 2.45 -9.47
CA ASP A 160 40.72 2.67 -10.52
C ASP A 160 40.01 2.84 -11.86
N ILE A 161 40.26 3.95 -12.56
CA ILE A 161 39.64 4.25 -13.86
C ILE A 161 39.92 3.19 -14.94
N ASN A 162 40.97 2.38 -14.77
CA ASN A 162 41.29 1.27 -15.68
C ASN A 162 40.63 -0.06 -15.26
N ASP A 163 40.04 -0.13 -14.06
CA ASP A 163 39.23 -1.24 -13.60
C ASP A 163 37.75 -0.99 -13.96
N ILE A 164 37.36 -1.57 -15.10
CA ILE A 164 36.00 -1.44 -15.64
C ILE A 164 34.96 -2.15 -14.76
N GLU A 165 35.33 -3.21 -14.03
CA GLU A 165 34.38 -3.93 -13.16
C GLU A 165 34.06 -3.09 -11.93
N ALA A 166 35.07 -2.53 -11.27
CA ALA A 166 34.89 -1.61 -10.16
C ALA A 166 34.11 -0.34 -10.58
N GLY A 167 34.39 0.20 -11.77
CA GLY A 167 33.62 1.31 -12.32
C GLY A 167 32.15 0.98 -12.59
N ARG A 168 31.84 -0.23 -13.07
CA ARG A 168 30.46 -0.71 -13.23
C ARG A 168 29.74 -0.89 -11.89
N ASP A 169 30.45 -1.39 -10.88
CA ASP A 169 29.86 -1.54 -9.54
C ASP A 169 29.52 -0.17 -8.93
N TYR A 170 30.40 0.82 -9.07
CA TYR A 170 30.12 2.21 -8.68
C TYR A 170 28.89 2.77 -9.41
N VAL A 171 28.85 2.67 -10.74
CA VAL A 171 27.74 3.22 -11.54
C VAL A 171 26.41 2.58 -11.19
N ARG A 172 26.36 1.27 -10.92
CA ARG A 172 25.15 0.58 -10.47
C ARG A 172 24.57 1.22 -9.20
N HIS A 173 25.38 1.33 -8.15
CA HIS A 173 24.94 1.92 -6.89
C HIS A 173 24.59 3.41 -7.05
N TYR A 174 25.34 4.14 -7.88
CA TYR A 174 25.04 5.54 -8.18
C TYR A 174 23.64 5.70 -8.80
N VAL A 175 23.31 4.87 -9.80
CA VAL A 175 22.01 4.91 -10.47
C VAL A 175 20.88 4.50 -9.51
N GLU A 176 21.09 3.44 -8.72
CA GLU A 176 20.12 3.00 -7.70
C GLU A 176 19.85 4.11 -6.66
N TYR A 177 20.89 4.76 -6.14
CA TYR A 177 20.77 5.88 -5.21
C TYR A 177 20.03 7.08 -5.81
N VAL A 178 20.35 7.48 -7.05
CA VAL A 178 19.69 8.62 -7.70
C VAL A 178 18.20 8.35 -7.92
N HIS A 179 17.84 7.15 -8.39
CA HIS A 179 16.43 6.77 -8.55
C HIS A 179 15.71 6.66 -7.21
N TYR A 180 16.37 6.21 -6.14
CA TYR A 180 15.79 6.19 -4.80
C TYR A 180 15.43 7.61 -4.31
N VAL A 181 16.33 8.57 -4.51
CA VAL A 181 16.10 9.98 -4.13
C VAL A 181 15.00 10.62 -4.99
N GLU A 182 15.00 10.37 -6.29
CA GLU A 182 13.94 10.81 -7.21
C GLU A 182 12.57 10.27 -6.76
N TRP A 183 12.47 8.96 -6.53
CA TRP A 183 11.25 8.30 -6.07
C TRP A 183 10.74 8.88 -4.74
N LEU A 184 11.63 9.12 -3.77
CA LEU A 184 11.26 9.76 -2.50
C LEU A 184 10.70 11.17 -2.71
N TYR A 185 11.33 11.97 -3.57
CA TYR A 185 10.90 13.33 -3.85
C TYR A 185 9.54 13.37 -4.53
N GLU A 186 9.34 12.54 -5.56
CA GLU A 186 8.06 12.42 -6.28
C GLU A 186 6.94 12.02 -5.32
N ASN A 187 7.12 10.95 -4.52
CA ASN A 187 6.09 10.48 -3.58
C ASN A 187 5.82 11.45 -2.41
N ALA A 188 6.75 12.37 -2.12
CA ALA A 188 6.56 13.40 -1.11
C ALA A 188 5.94 14.70 -1.65
N THR A 189 5.95 14.91 -2.97
CA THR A 189 5.53 16.18 -3.60
C THR A 189 4.33 16.04 -4.54
N GLU A 190 4.09 14.85 -5.07
CA GLU A 190 2.90 14.53 -5.86
C GLU A 190 1.71 14.18 -4.95
N THR A 191 0.51 14.63 -5.32
CA THR A 191 -0.73 14.25 -4.63
C THR A 191 -1.07 12.80 -4.92
N SER A 192 -1.32 11.98 -3.89
CA SER A 192 -1.85 10.64 -4.09
C SER A 192 -3.22 10.71 -4.76
N GLU A 193 -3.40 10.10 -5.93
CA GLU A 193 -4.70 9.93 -6.55
C GLU A 193 -5.53 8.94 -5.71
N GLY A 194 -6.29 9.45 -4.74
CA GLY A 194 -7.31 8.68 -4.06
C GLY A 194 -8.52 8.52 -4.97
N HIS A 195 -8.83 7.28 -5.38
CA HIS A 195 -10.08 6.96 -6.06
C HIS A 195 -11.19 6.77 -5.01
N TYR A 196 -12.30 7.50 -5.18
CA TYR A 196 -13.53 7.37 -4.37
C TYR A 196 -14.53 6.48 -5.08
#